data_AF-A0A644ZMW7-F1
#
_entry.id   AF-A0A644ZMW7-F1
#
_cell.length_a   1.000
_cell.length_b   1.000
_cell.length_c   1.000
_cell.angle_alpha   90.00
_cell.angle_beta   90.00
_cell.angle_gamma   90.00
#
_symmetry.space_group_name_H-M   'P 1'
#
loop_
_entity.id
_entity.type
_entity.pdbx_description
1 polymer ?
#
loop_
_entity_poly.entity_id
_entity_poly.type
_entity_poly.pdbx_seq_one_letter_code
_entity_poly.pdbx_strand_id
1 'polypeptide(L)'
;MARQRMIILFDQSESFKGLVLGTGNKTEILLGYSTLYGDSACALNPIGDLYKAQVRQLSKAVGVPQPILDKAPSADLWVGQTDETELGFTYEQADQILYLLIDQRYTPQECVDAGFKEEFVRAVLQRVRRNQFKRVLPPIAKLSNRTVGYDFLYLRDWGT
;
A
#
# COMPACT_ATOMS: atom_id res chain seq x y z
N MET A 1 -11.57 -2.24 -14.74
CA MET A 1 -12.14 -1.17 -13.88
C MET A 1 -11.09 -0.32 -13.16
N ALA A 2 -10.22 -0.84 -12.28
CA ALA A 2 -9.27 0.01 -11.52
C ALA A 2 -8.38 0.94 -12.38
N ARG A 3 -7.76 0.42 -13.45
CA ARG A 3 -6.94 1.23 -14.36
C ARG A 3 -7.74 2.29 -15.14
N GLN A 4 -9.03 2.05 -15.40
CA GLN A 4 -9.88 3.05 -16.05
C GLN A 4 -10.18 4.22 -15.10
N ARG A 5 -10.38 3.96 -13.80
CA ARG A 5 -10.53 5.02 -12.79
C ARG A 5 -9.28 5.88 -12.70
N MET A 6 -8.10 5.26 -12.73
CA MET A 6 -6.82 5.96 -12.79
C MET A 6 -6.76 6.91 -13.99
N ILE A 7 -7.08 6.43 -15.20
CA ILE A 7 -7.08 7.26 -16.42
C ILE A 7 -7.97 8.50 -16.25
N ILE A 8 -9.19 8.31 -15.74
CA ILE A 8 -10.14 9.41 -15.53
C ILE A 8 -9.61 10.41 -14.50
N LEU A 9 -9.06 9.95 -13.37
CA LEU A 9 -8.52 10.86 -12.35
C LEU A 9 -7.35 11.69 -12.86
N PHE A 10 -6.45 11.09 -13.64
CA PHE A 10 -5.32 11.81 -14.23
C PHE A 10 -5.76 12.78 -15.33
N ASP A 11 -6.71 12.39 -16.19
CA ASP A 11 -7.33 13.31 -17.16
C ASP A 11 -7.94 14.55 -16.48
N GLN A 12 -8.74 14.33 -15.43
CA GLN A 12 -9.35 15.42 -14.69
C GLN A 12 -8.30 16.29 -13.99
N SER A 13 -7.21 15.71 -13.47
CA SER A 13 -6.18 16.48 -12.78
C SER A 13 -5.57 17.59 -13.64
N GLU A 14 -5.45 17.38 -14.95
CA GLU A 14 -4.99 18.41 -15.88
C GLU A 14 -6.00 19.57 -15.99
N SER A 15 -7.29 19.25 -16.14
CA SER A 15 -8.36 20.25 -16.18
C SER A 15 -8.42 21.09 -14.90
N PHE A 16 -8.26 20.44 -13.74
CA PHE A 16 -8.25 21.10 -12.43
C PHE A 16 -6.93 21.80 -12.09
N LYS A 17 -5.87 21.61 -12.91
CA LYS A 17 -4.48 21.99 -12.57
C LYS A 17 -4.07 21.46 -11.20
N GLY A 18 -4.51 20.25 -10.89
CA GLY A 18 -4.36 19.59 -9.60
C GLY A 18 -3.44 18.37 -9.66
N LEU A 19 -3.27 17.73 -8.50
CA LEU A 19 -2.52 16.49 -8.35
C LEU A 19 -3.44 15.37 -7.85
N VAL A 20 -3.32 14.18 -8.44
CA VAL A 20 -4.10 13.01 -7.99
C VAL A 20 -3.56 12.52 -6.65
N LEU A 21 -4.42 12.50 -5.63
CA LEU A 21 -4.10 11.94 -4.31
C LEU A 21 -4.44 10.45 -4.27
N GLY A 22 -3.50 9.65 -3.76
CA GLY A 22 -3.66 8.22 -3.54
C GLY A 22 -4.37 7.91 -2.22
N THR A 23 -4.92 6.71 -2.12
CA THR A 23 -5.65 6.24 -0.93
C THR A 23 -5.19 4.86 -0.46
N GLY A 24 -4.12 4.32 -1.03
CA GLY A 24 -3.58 3.02 -0.60
C GLY A 24 -2.90 3.14 0.76
N ASN A 25 -3.25 2.29 1.72
CA ASN A 25 -2.61 2.29 3.04
C ASN A 25 -1.39 1.35 3.08
N LYS A 26 -0.57 1.46 4.14
CA LYS A 26 0.69 0.70 4.30
C LYS A 26 0.45 -0.80 4.21
N THR A 27 -0.65 -1.29 4.78
CA THR A 27 -1.03 -2.71 4.75
C THR A 27 -1.24 -3.21 3.33
N GLU A 28 -2.06 -2.50 2.54
CA GLU A 28 -2.32 -2.82 1.13
C GLU A 28 -1.04 -2.77 0.30
N ILE A 29 -0.21 -1.75 0.51
CA ILE A 29 1.06 -1.54 -0.19
C ILE A 29 2.05 -2.69 0.09
N LEU A 30 2.19 -3.09 1.36
CA LEU A 30 3.07 -4.18 1.77
C LEU A 30 2.59 -5.53 1.23
N LEU A 31 1.30 -5.82 1.32
CA LEU A 31 0.70 -7.05 0.81
C LEU A 31 0.55 -7.07 -0.72
N GLY A 32 0.78 -5.93 -1.38
CA GLY A 32 0.54 -5.76 -2.82
C GLY A 32 -0.92 -5.93 -3.21
N TYR A 33 -1.85 -5.60 -2.30
CA TYR A 33 -3.28 -5.62 -2.53
C TYR A 33 -3.73 -4.37 -3.27
N SER A 34 -3.24 -4.23 -4.49
CA SER A 34 -3.47 -3.09 -5.37
C SER A 34 -3.30 -3.49 -6.83
N THR A 35 -3.92 -2.73 -7.73
CA THR A 35 -3.64 -2.85 -9.15
C THR A 35 -2.49 -1.93 -9.51
N LEU A 36 -1.36 -2.50 -9.96
CA LEU A 36 -0.24 -1.69 -10.47
C LEU A 36 -0.72 -0.84 -11.65
N TYR A 37 -0.44 0.46 -11.57
CA TYR A 37 -0.93 1.50 -12.49
C TYR A 37 -2.47 1.64 -12.52
N GLY A 38 -3.14 1.19 -11.47
CA GLY A 38 -4.55 1.42 -11.22
C GLY A 38 -4.71 2.32 -10.01
N ASP A 39 -5.36 1.81 -8.97
CA ASP A 39 -5.55 2.47 -7.68
C ASP A 39 -4.24 2.89 -6.98
N SER A 40 -3.12 2.22 -7.29
CA SER A 40 -1.81 2.57 -6.74
C SER A 40 -1.16 3.80 -7.40
N ALA A 41 -1.67 4.28 -8.54
CA ALA A 41 -1.08 5.39 -9.27
C ALA A 41 -1.60 6.72 -8.74
N CYS A 42 -0.70 7.56 -8.24
CA CYS A 42 -0.99 8.89 -7.71
C CYS A 42 0.26 9.76 -7.74
N ALA A 43 0.08 11.07 -7.55
CA ALA A 43 1.18 12.02 -7.39
C ALA A 43 1.65 12.10 -5.93
N LEU A 44 0.72 12.01 -4.97
CA LEU A 44 1.00 11.99 -3.53
C LEU A 44 0.03 11.02 -2.84
N ASN A 45 0.54 10.20 -1.91
CA ASN A 45 -0.29 9.33 -1.09
C ASN A 45 -0.16 9.71 0.40
N PRO A 46 -1.09 10.50 0.96
CA PRO A 46 -0.95 11.04 2.32
C PRO A 46 -1.10 10.00 3.43
N ILE A 47 -1.71 8.84 3.14
CA ILE A 47 -1.95 7.77 4.13
C ILE A 47 -1.13 6.51 3.83
N GLY A 48 -0.17 6.59 2.90
CA GLY A 48 0.62 5.44 2.44
C GLY A 48 1.49 4.79 3.51
N ASP A 49 1.77 5.50 4.60
CA ASP A 49 2.55 4.99 5.75
C ASP A 49 1.69 4.70 6.99
N LEU A 50 0.35 4.72 6.86
CA LEU A 50 -0.57 4.30 7.91
C LEU A 50 -1.02 2.86 7.66
N TYR A 51 -1.00 2.02 8.70
CA TYR A 51 -1.66 0.71 8.70
C TYR A 51 -3.18 0.85 8.64
N LYS A 52 -3.90 -0.19 8.21
CA LYS A 52 -5.36 -0.15 8.08
C LYS A 52 -6.06 0.22 9.40
N ALA A 53 -5.60 -0.33 10.52
CA ALA A 53 -6.08 -0.01 11.86
C ALA A 53 -5.87 1.48 12.19
N GLN A 54 -4.72 2.05 11.83
CA GLN A 54 -4.43 3.47 12.04
C GLN A 54 -5.30 4.36 11.15
N VAL A 55 -5.59 3.95 9.91
CA VAL A 55 -6.55 4.66 9.04
C VAL A 55 -7.95 4.68 9.66
N ARG A 56 -8.40 3.59 10.30
CA ARG A 56 -9.69 3.56 11.03
C ARG A 56 -9.68 4.53 12.21
N GLN A 57 -8.59 4.55 13.00
CA GLN A 57 -8.43 5.47 14.12
C GLN A 57 -8.45 6.93 13.66
N LEU A 58 -7.70 7.25 12.60
CA LEU A 58 -7.65 8.58 12.01
C LEU A 58 -9.03 9.00 11.48
N SER A 59 -9.71 8.11 10.74
CA SER A 59 -11.06 8.35 10.21
C SER A 59 -12.05 8.75 11.32
N LYS A 60 -12.00 8.05 12.46
CA LYS A 60 -12.83 8.40 13.63
C LYS A 60 -12.45 9.77 14.19
N ALA A 61 -11.15 10.06 14.32
CA ALA A 61 -10.66 11.32 14.87
C ALA A 61 -11.03 12.55 14.02
N VAL A 62 -11.07 12.41 12.69
CA VAL A 62 -11.43 13.49 11.75
C VAL A 62 -12.92 13.57 11.43
N GLY A 63 -13.76 12.75 12.07
CA GLY A 63 -15.22 12.81 11.95
C GLY A 63 -15.79 12.17 10.68
N VAL A 64 -15.16 11.12 10.14
CA VAL A 64 -15.74 10.34 9.04
C VAL A 64 -17.10 9.75 9.49
N PRO A 65 -18.15 9.84 8.66
CA PRO A 65 -19.49 9.34 9.00
C PRO A 65 -19.53 7.88 9.48
N GLN A 66 -20.33 7.61 10.50
CA GLN A 66 -20.49 6.27 11.10
C GLN A 66 -20.82 5.16 10.09
N PRO A 67 -21.70 5.36 9.08
CA PRO A 67 -21.96 4.33 8.07
C PRO A 67 -20.73 3.91 7.26
N ILE A 68 -19.72 4.78 7.13
CA ILE A 68 -18.45 4.46 6.45
C ILE A 68 -17.52 3.69 7.40
N LEU A 69 -17.48 4.06 8.68
CA LEU A 69 -16.67 3.40 9.70
C LEU A 69 -17.11 1.94 9.95
N ASP A 70 -18.42 1.71 9.97
CA ASP A 70 -19.03 0.39 10.21
C ASP A 70 -19.00 -0.53 8.98
N LYS A 71 -18.69 0.02 7.80
CA LYS A 71 -18.62 -0.77 6.58
C LYS A 71 -17.44 -1.76 6.66
N ALA A 72 -17.71 -3.03 6.36
CA ALA A 72 -16.67 -4.05 6.24
C ALA A 72 -15.71 -3.69 5.09
N PRO A 73 -14.39 -3.92 5.25
CA PRO A 73 -13.42 -3.72 4.17
C PRO A 73 -13.74 -4.55 2.93
N SER A 74 -13.77 -3.90 1.78
CA SER A 74 -13.95 -4.54 0.47
C SER A 74 -13.36 -3.65 -0.62
N ALA A 75 -12.61 -4.26 -1.54
CA ALA A 75 -12.14 -3.63 -2.77
C ALA A 75 -13.27 -3.32 -3.78
N ASP A 76 -14.48 -3.89 -3.58
CA ASP A 76 -15.70 -3.65 -4.35
C ASP A 76 -15.49 -3.73 -5.88
N LEU A 77 -14.69 -4.70 -6.32
CA LEU A 77 -14.44 -4.97 -7.73
C LEU A 77 -15.55 -5.81 -8.36
N TRP A 78 -16.26 -6.61 -7.55
CA TRP A 78 -17.49 -7.34 -7.91
C TRP A 78 -18.35 -7.64 -6.66
N VAL A 79 -19.63 -7.95 -6.88
CA VAL A 79 -20.62 -8.18 -5.81
C VAL A 79 -20.20 -9.37 -4.92
N GLY A 80 -20.12 -9.13 -3.61
CA GLY A 80 -19.78 -10.15 -2.60
C GLY A 80 -18.29 -10.29 -2.28
N GLN A 81 -17.42 -9.48 -2.88
CA GLN A 81 -15.99 -9.48 -2.56
C GLN A 81 -15.73 -8.96 -1.14
N THR A 82 -14.94 -9.68 -0.35
CA THR A 82 -14.38 -9.19 0.92
C THR A 82 -12.88 -9.46 0.95
N ASP A 83 -12.11 -8.46 1.37
CA ASP A 83 -10.66 -8.51 1.32
C ASP A 83 -10.11 -9.62 2.22
N GLU A 84 -10.78 -9.87 3.35
CA GLU A 84 -10.38 -10.90 4.33
C GLU A 84 -10.54 -12.32 3.78
N THR A 85 -11.51 -12.54 2.89
CA THR A 85 -11.69 -13.85 2.23
C THR A 85 -10.61 -14.09 1.18
N GLU A 86 -10.15 -13.05 0.47
CA GLU A 86 -9.05 -13.15 -0.51
C GLU A 86 -7.66 -13.22 0.14
N LEU A 87 -7.49 -12.57 1.28
CA LEU A 87 -6.24 -12.54 2.02
C LEU A 87 -6.08 -13.79 2.90
N GLY A 88 -7.19 -14.35 3.40
CA GLY A 88 -7.20 -15.51 4.31
C GLY A 88 -6.90 -15.13 5.76
N PHE A 89 -6.95 -13.85 6.10
CA PHE A 89 -6.69 -13.28 7.42
C PHE A 89 -7.32 -11.89 7.55
N THR A 90 -7.55 -11.45 8.78
CA THR A 90 -8.12 -10.11 9.05
C THR A 90 -7.07 -9.02 8.89
N TYR A 91 -7.52 -7.79 8.64
CA TYR A 91 -6.63 -6.63 8.61
C TYR A 91 -5.91 -6.40 9.94
N GLU A 92 -6.55 -6.67 11.09
CA GLU A 92 -5.87 -6.53 12.38
C GLU A 92 -4.69 -7.49 12.52
N GLN A 93 -4.87 -8.76 12.12
CA GLN A 93 -3.79 -9.74 12.15
C GLN A 93 -2.66 -9.36 11.19
N ALA A 94 -3.01 -8.90 9.98
CA ALA A 94 -2.04 -8.43 8.99
C ALA A 94 -1.23 -7.23 9.50
N ASP A 95 -1.89 -6.24 10.10
CA ASP A 95 -1.24 -5.04 10.61
C ASP A 95 -0.25 -5.37 11.73
N GLN A 96 -0.65 -6.21 12.69
CA GLN A 96 0.21 -6.62 13.79
C GLN A 96 1.49 -7.31 13.30
N ILE A 97 1.35 -8.30 12.42
CA ILE A 97 2.52 -9.04 11.94
C ILE A 97 3.39 -8.20 11.01
N LEU A 98 2.80 -7.35 10.17
CA LEU A 98 3.57 -6.44 9.32
C LEU A 98 4.32 -5.41 10.14
N TYR A 99 3.74 -4.90 11.22
CA TYR A 99 4.42 -3.99 12.15
C TYR A 99 5.63 -4.66 12.80
N LEU A 100 5.49 -5.90 13.27
CA LEU A 100 6.61 -6.65 13.85
C LEU A 100 7.72 -6.90 12.82
N LEU A 101 7.36 -7.39 11.63
CA LEU A 101 8.33 -7.74 10.59
C LEU A 101 9.04 -6.53 9.96
N ILE A 102 8.31 -5.43 9.74
CA ILE A 102 8.82 -4.29 8.96
C ILE A 102 9.38 -3.19 9.86
N ASP A 103 8.59 -2.73 10.82
CA ASP A 103 8.93 -1.58 11.64
C ASP A 103 9.78 -1.99 12.85
N GLN A 104 9.44 -3.10 13.52
CA GLN A 104 10.25 -3.65 14.62
C GLN A 104 11.39 -4.56 14.14
N ARG A 105 11.42 -4.90 12.85
CA ARG A 105 12.45 -5.75 12.21
C ARG A 105 12.62 -7.13 12.84
N TYR A 106 11.54 -7.70 13.37
CA TYR A 106 11.55 -9.06 13.90
C TYR A 106 11.88 -10.04 12.79
N THR A 107 12.63 -11.06 13.14
CA THR A 107 12.80 -12.26 12.33
C THR A 107 11.49 -13.04 12.26
N PRO A 108 11.30 -13.90 11.25
CA PRO A 108 10.14 -14.78 11.19
C PRO A 108 9.99 -15.66 12.43
N GLN A 109 11.11 -16.09 13.03
CA GLN A 109 11.09 -16.90 14.25
C GLN A 109 10.60 -16.10 15.46
N GLU A 110 11.08 -14.87 15.65
CA GLU A 110 10.59 -14.00 16.75
C GLU A 110 9.09 -13.70 16.63
N CYS A 111 8.56 -13.63 15.40
CA CYS A 111 7.11 -13.52 15.19
C CYS A 111 6.36 -14.79 15.60
N VAL A 112 6.93 -15.97 15.34
CA VAL A 112 6.37 -17.25 15.81
C VAL A 112 6.40 -17.33 17.33
N ASP A 113 7.52 -16.95 17.94
CA ASP A 113 7.71 -16.92 19.40
C ASP A 113 6.76 -15.90 20.06
N ALA A 114 6.39 -14.83 19.35
CA ALA A 114 5.36 -13.87 19.76
C ALA A 114 3.92 -14.39 19.63
N GLY A 115 3.71 -15.64 19.19
CA GLY A 115 2.42 -16.33 19.18
C GLY A 115 1.74 -16.41 17.81
N PHE A 116 2.37 -15.98 16.72
CA PHE A 116 1.82 -16.13 15.38
C PHE A 116 2.08 -17.55 14.82
N LYS A 117 1.10 -18.10 14.09
CA LYS A 117 1.28 -19.41 13.42
C LYS A 117 2.36 -19.31 12.34
N GLU A 118 3.30 -20.23 12.33
CA GLU A 118 4.43 -20.22 11.37
C GLU A 118 3.97 -20.14 9.91
N GLU A 119 2.94 -20.90 9.54
CA GLU A 119 2.36 -20.87 8.18
C GLU A 119 1.86 -19.48 7.79
N PHE A 120 1.22 -18.77 8.74
CA PHE A 120 0.74 -17.42 8.54
C PHE A 120 1.90 -16.42 8.38
N VAL A 121 2.92 -16.50 9.23
CA VAL A 121 4.13 -15.67 9.12
C VAL A 121 4.78 -15.84 7.74
N ARG A 122 4.96 -17.09 7.31
CA ARG A 122 5.55 -17.42 6.01
C ARG A 122 4.70 -16.90 4.85
N ALA A 123 3.37 -17.07 4.91
CA ALA A 123 2.46 -16.60 3.88
C ALA A 123 2.50 -15.08 3.70
N VAL A 124 2.44 -14.33 4.80
CA VAL A 124 2.54 -12.85 4.77
C VAL A 124 3.88 -12.42 4.21
N LEU A 125 4.99 -12.98 4.70
CA LEU A 125 6.33 -12.63 4.24
C LEU A 125 6.53 -12.94 2.76
N GLN A 126 6.02 -14.09 2.28
CA GLN A 126 6.06 -14.45 0.87
C GLN A 126 5.28 -13.43 0.03
N ARG A 127 4.11 -13.00 0.50
CA ARG A 127 3.27 -12.02 -0.21
C ARG A 127 3.93 -10.65 -0.27
N VAL A 128 4.59 -10.22 0.81
CA VAL A 128 5.40 -8.99 0.84
C VAL A 128 6.52 -9.06 -0.20
N ARG A 129 7.30 -10.15 -0.21
CA ARG A 129 8.41 -10.34 -1.15
C ARG A 129 7.94 -10.40 -2.60
N ARG A 130 6.94 -11.22 -2.89
CA ARG A 130 6.41 -11.41 -4.26
C ARG A 130 5.89 -10.12 -4.87
N ASN A 131 5.32 -9.24 -4.06
CA ASN A 131 4.75 -7.97 -4.53
C ASN A 131 5.71 -6.78 -4.42
N GLN A 132 7.00 -7.00 -4.14
CA GLN A 132 7.99 -5.92 -4.07
C GLN A 132 8.04 -5.07 -5.33
N PHE A 133 7.85 -5.69 -6.50
CA PHE A 133 7.85 -4.99 -7.79
C PHE A 133 6.78 -3.88 -7.90
N LYS A 134 5.71 -3.92 -7.08
CA LYS A 134 4.67 -2.89 -7.07
C LYS A 134 5.07 -1.62 -6.30
N ARG A 135 6.15 -1.69 -5.51
CA ARG A 135 6.61 -0.60 -4.62
C ARG A 135 7.85 0.12 -5.13
N VAL A 136 8.36 -0.29 -6.28
CA VAL A 136 9.57 0.26 -6.89
C VAL A 136 9.26 0.73 -8.30
N LEU A 137 10.06 1.67 -8.78
CA LEU A 137 10.04 2.04 -10.19
C LEU A 137 10.46 0.83 -11.05
N PRO A 138 10.05 0.80 -12.33
CA PRO A 138 10.53 -0.20 -13.27
C PRO A 138 12.07 -0.24 -13.29
N PRO A 139 12.69 -1.44 -13.28
CA PRO A 139 14.14 -1.54 -13.38
C PRO A 139 14.63 -0.96 -14.70
N ILE A 140 15.70 -0.16 -14.65
CA ILE A 140 16.32 0.48 -15.81
C ILE A 140 17.67 -0.19 -16.05
N ALA A 141 17.94 -0.60 -17.29
CA ALA A 141 19.26 -1.09 -17.69
C ALA A 141 20.26 0.09 -17.66
N LYS A 142 21.22 0.04 -16.72
CA LYS A 142 22.17 1.13 -16.47
C LYS A 142 23.24 1.19 -17.56
N LEU A 143 23.35 2.35 -18.22
CA LEU A 143 24.41 2.65 -19.21
C LEU A 143 25.32 3.81 -18.77
N SER A 144 24.78 4.78 -18.03
CA SER A 144 25.49 5.96 -17.55
C SER A 144 25.78 5.87 -16.05
N ASN A 145 26.63 6.76 -15.54
CA ASN A 145 27.03 6.75 -14.13
C ASN A 145 25.87 7.08 -13.16
N ARG A 146 24.90 7.90 -13.60
CA ARG A 146 23.79 8.39 -12.78
C ARG A 146 22.43 8.01 -13.37
N THR A 147 21.82 6.95 -12.85
CA THR A 147 20.49 6.45 -13.24
C THR A 147 19.39 7.18 -12.48
N VAL A 148 18.36 7.65 -13.20
CA VAL A 148 17.16 8.25 -12.60
C VAL A 148 16.48 7.26 -11.66
N GLY A 149 16.09 7.73 -10.47
CA GLY A 149 15.36 6.91 -9.49
C GLY A 149 16.21 5.94 -8.66
N TYR A 150 17.52 5.82 -8.94
CA TYR A 150 18.47 5.03 -8.16
C TYR A 150 19.65 5.88 -7.68
N ASP A 151 20.35 6.54 -8.62
CA ASP A 151 21.53 7.37 -8.35
C ASP A 151 21.22 8.88 -8.39
N PHE A 152 20.15 9.28 -9.09
CA PHE A 152 19.66 10.65 -9.18
C PHE A 152 18.28 10.72 -8.52
N LEU A 153 18.29 11.06 -7.23
CA LEU A 153 17.11 10.96 -6.34
C LEU A 153 16.61 12.33 -5.84
N TYR A 154 17.44 13.36 -5.82
CA TYR A 154 17.15 14.59 -5.05
C TYR A 154 17.19 15.85 -5.91
N LEU A 155 16.31 16.79 -5.57
CA LEU A 155 16.28 18.17 -6.08
C LEU A 155 17.62 18.91 -5.91
N ARG A 156 18.48 18.45 -5.00
CA ARG A 156 19.81 19.03 -4.74
C ARG A 156 20.74 18.96 -5.96
N ASP A 157 20.44 18.09 -6.91
CA ASP A 157 21.16 18.00 -8.18
C ASP A 157 20.76 19.08 -9.20
N TRP A 158 19.78 19.95 -8.88
CA TRP A 158 19.36 21.04 -9.77
C TRP A 158 20.26 22.28 -9.70
N GLY A 159 21.27 22.28 -8.82
CA GLY A 159 22.28 23.33 -8.76
C GLY A 159 21.79 24.67 -8.18
N THR A 160 20.68 24.65 -7.42
CA THR A 160 20.19 25.81 -6.64
C THR A 160 20.82 25.86 -5.26
#